data_AF-A0A529HW13-F1
#
_entry.id   AF-A0A529HW13-F1
#
_cell.length_a   1.000
_cell.length_b   1.000
_cell.length_c   1.000
_cell.angle_alpha   90.00
_cell.angle_beta   90.00
_cell.angle_gamma   90.00
#
_symmetry.space_group_name_H-M   'P 1'
#
loop_
_entity.id
_entity.type
_entity.pdbx_description
1 polymer ?
#
loop_
_entity_poly.entity_id
_entity_poly.type
_entity_poly.pdbx_seq_one_letter_code
_entity_poly.pdbx_strand_id
1 'polypeptide(L)'
;MTNIAAAPSSAETAAQLPTKLAKGFVDRLVIIVPYLWLLFFFLVPFIIVFKISLSQTAISMPPYTPVLDFGDGISGFFAGFRELNFDNYTWLTQDALYFNAYVTSLIIAGISTVLTLVVGYPIAYGMARAPATIRPTLLMLVILPF
;
A
#
# COMPACT_ATOMS: atom_id res chain seq x y z
N MET A 1 44.47 34.13 -12.20
CA MET A 1 44.08 33.97 -13.61
C MET A 1 42.90 33.04 -13.65
N THR A 2 41.74 33.62 -13.87
CA THR A 2 40.40 33.03 -13.87
C THR A 2 40.28 32.00 -14.99
N ASN A 3 40.09 30.73 -14.64
CA ASN A 3 39.79 29.69 -15.61
C ASN A 3 38.29 29.81 -15.96
N ILE A 4 37.99 30.51 -17.03
CA ILE A 4 36.65 30.59 -17.60
C ILE A 4 36.35 29.20 -18.15
N ALA A 5 35.53 28.42 -17.45
CA ALA A 5 34.99 27.18 -17.99
C ALA A 5 34.30 27.52 -19.31
N ALA A 6 34.91 27.14 -20.44
CA ALA A 6 34.35 27.36 -21.76
C ALA A 6 32.97 26.67 -21.77
N ALA A 7 31.93 27.46 -22.02
CA ALA A 7 30.59 26.92 -22.19
C ALA A 7 30.62 25.87 -23.31
N PRO A 8 30.01 24.68 -23.11
CA PRO A 8 30.04 23.62 -24.10
C PRO A 8 29.51 24.14 -25.44
N SER A 9 30.16 23.75 -26.53
CA SER A 9 29.77 24.21 -27.87
C SER A 9 28.32 23.77 -28.19
N SER A 10 27.62 24.52 -29.04
CA SER A 10 26.24 24.20 -29.44
C SER A 10 26.13 22.81 -30.07
N ALA A 11 27.19 22.35 -30.75
CA ALA A 11 27.30 21.02 -31.34
C ALA A 11 27.42 19.89 -30.28
N GLU A 12 28.23 20.08 -29.23
CA GLU A 12 28.33 19.11 -28.12
C GLU A 12 27.04 19.03 -27.33
N THR A 13 26.37 20.17 -27.13
CA THR A 13 25.08 20.22 -26.46
C THR A 13 24.03 19.46 -27.27
N ALA A 14 23.96 19.65 -28.59
CA ALA A 14 23.02 18.96 -29.47
C ALA A 14 23.23 17.44 -29.54
N ALA A 15 24.49 16.98 -29.57
CA ALA A 15 24.81 15.55 -29.57
C ALA A 15 24.47 14.84 -28.24
N GLN A 16 24.51 15.58 -27.11
CA GLN A 16 24.19 15.04 -25.79
C GLN A 16 22.67 15.00 -25.48
N LEU A 17 21.84 15.77 -26.19
CA LEU A 17 20.38 15.79 -26.00
C LEU A 17 19.72 14.41 -26.17
N PRO A 18 19.93 13.65 -27.26
CA PRO A 18 19.29 12.35 -27.43
C PRO A 18 19.74 11.32 -26.39
N THR A 19 21.01 11.34 -25.98
CA THR A 19 21.54 10.45 -24.92
C THR A 19 20.94 10.79 -23.56
N LYS A 20 20.76 12.08 -23.24
CA LYS A 20 20.11 12.53 -22.00
C LYS A 20 18.61 12.17 -21.98
N LEU A 21 17.92 12.30 -23.11
CA LEU A 21 16.51 11.91 -23.25
C LEU A 21 16.32 10.39 -23.14
N ALA A 22 17.15 9.60 -23.82
CA ALA A 22 17.12 8.15 -23.74
C ALA A 22 17.42 7.66 -22.32
N LYS A 23 18.42 8.24 -21.65
CA LYS A 23 18.71 7.95 -20.24
C LYS A 23 17.54 8.29 -19.32
N GLY A 24 16.95 9.47 -19.46
CA GLY A 24 15.78 9.87 -18.67
C GLY A 24 14.55 8.98 -18.91
N PHE A 25 14.39 8.44 -20.12
CA PHE A 25 13.32 7.48 -20.43
C PHE A 25 13.57 6.10 -19.80
N VAL A 26 14.81 5.59 -19.88
CA VAL A 26 15.21 4.34 -19.23
C VAL A 26 15.10 4.45 -17.71
N ASP A 27 15.58 5.53 -17.12
CA ASP A 27 15.50 5.79 -15.67
C ASP A 27 14.03 5.79 -15.19
N ARG A 28 13.11 6.36 -15.99
CA ARG A 28 11.67 6.33 -15.69
C ARG A 28 11.06 4.94 -15.85
N LEU A 29 11.43 4.18 -16.88
CA LEU A 29 10.93 2.81 -17.08
C LEU A 29 11.33 1.88 -15.92
N VAL A 30 12.56 2.01 -15.41
CA VAL A 30 13.06 1.23 -14.27
C VAL A 30 12.20 1.44 -13.02
N ILE A 31 11.60 2.63 -12.87
CA ILE A 31 10.69 2.95 -11.77
C ILE A 31 9.26 2.50 -12.13
N ILE A 32 8.75 2.89 -13.30
CA ILE A 32 7.35 2.69 -13.69
C ILE A 32 6.98 1.21 -13.78
N VAL A 33 7.89 0.35 -14.28
CA VAL A 33 7.57 -1.08 -14.47
C VAL A 33 7.27 -1.79 -13.14
N PRO A 34 8.12 -1.73 -12.10
CA PRO A 34 7.77 -2.27 -10.78
C PRO A 34 6.51 -1.67 -10.17
N TYR A 35 6.31 -0.35 -10.31
CA TYR A 35 5.11 0.30 -9.77
C TYR A 35 3.82 -0.14 -10.48
N LEU A 36 3.85 -0.29 -11.81
CA LEU A 36 2.71 -0.82 -12.57
C LEU A 36 2.43 -2.26 -12.20
N TRP A 37 3.47 -3.07 -12.00
CA TRP A 37 3.32 -4.44 -11.52
C TRP A 37 2.66 -4.48 -10.14
N LEU A 38 3.21 -3.74 -9.17
CA LEU A 38 2.64 -3.66 -7.83
C LEU A 38 1.21 -3.13 -7.85
N LEU A 39 0.94 -2.07 -8.62
CA LEU A 39 -0.40 -1.49 -8.73
C LEU A 39 -1.38 -2.51 -9.31
N PHE A 40 -1.02 -3.23 -10.37
CA PHE A 40 -1.88 -4.25 -10.96
C PHE A 40 -2.19 -5.36 -9.95
N PHE A 41 -1.17 -5.97 -9.35
CA PHE A 41 -1.35 -7.07 -8.40
C PHE A 41 -1.96 -6.65 -7.06
N PHE A 42 -1.85 -5.38 -6.67
CA PHE A 42 -2.55 -4.82 -5.52
C PHE A 42 -4.02 -4.52 -5.84
N LEU A 43 -4.29 -3.94 -7.01
CA LEU A 43 -5.63 -3.44 -7.35
C LEU A 43 -6.58 -4.57 -7.77
N VAL A 44 -6.10 -5.60 -8.46
CA VAL A 44 -6.92 -6.77 -8.85
C VAL A 44 -7.63 -7.42 -7.65
N PRO A 45 -6.94 -7.86 -6.58
CA PRO A 45 -7.63 -8.45 -5.42
C PRO A 45 -8.53 -7.43 -4.71
N PHE A 46 -8.17 -6.15 -4.68
CA PHE A 46 -9.00 -5.11 -4.07
C PHE A 46 -10.33 -4.93 -4.83
N ILE A 47 -10.30 -4.89 -6.17
CA ILE A 47 -11.50 -4.81 -7.01
C ILE A 47 -12.42 -6.02 -6.78
N ILE A 48 -11.84 -7.22 -6.67
CA ILE A 48 -12.60 -8.44 -6.40
C ILE A 48 -13.30 -8.35 -5.03
N VAL A 49 -12.58 -7.97 -3.97
CA VAL A 49 -13.15 -7.81 -2.62
C VAL A 49 -14.22 -6.71 -2.60
N PHE A 50 -13.98 -5.59 -3.28
CA PHE A 50 -14.94 -4.48 -3.38
C PHE A 50 -16.24 -4.89 -4.10
N LYS A 51 -16.14 -5.70 -5.17
CA LYS A 51 -17.34 -6.26 -5.82
C LYS A 51 -18.09 -7.17 -4.84
N ILE A 52 -17.39 -8.06 -4.15
CA ILE A 52 -17.99 -9.02 -3.22
C ILE A 52 -18.67 -8.29 -2.06
N SER A 53 -18.08 -7.23 -1.50
CA SER A 53 -18.68 -6.49 -0.38
C SER A 53 -20.02 -5.84 -0.72
N LEU A 54 -20.25 -5.54 -2.00
CA LEU A 54 -21.49 -4.97 -2.54
C LEU A 54 -22.42 -6.03 -3.17
N SER A 55 -22.02 -7.31 -3.16
CA SER A 55 -22.82 -8.42 -3.70
C SER A 55 -23.75 -9.04 -2.65
N GLN A 56 -24.86 -9.63 -3.07
CA GLN A 56 -25.79 -10.29 -2.14
C GLN A 56 -25.35 -11.73 -1.87
N THR A 57 -25.52 -12.18 -0.63
CA THR A 57 -25.33 -13.59 -0.27
C THR A 57 -26.50 -14.40 -0.81
N ALA A 58 -26.21 -15.35 -1.69
CA ALA A 58 -27.21 -16.26 -2.26
C ALA A 58 -26.94 -17.69 -1.79
N ILE A 59 -28.01 -18.47 -1.60
CA ILE A 59 -27.91 -19.91 -1.34
C ILE A 59 -27.61 -20.63 -2.67
N SER A 60 -26.44 -20.35 -3.23
CA SER A 60 -25.90 -20.94 -4.46
C SER A 60 -24.41 -21.26 -4.27
N MET A 61 -23.84 -22.07 -5.16
CA MET A 61 -22.39 -22.23 -5.28
C MET A 61 -21.97 -21.55 -6.59
N PRO A 62 -21.18 -20.46 -6.57
CA PRO A 62 -20.63 -19.71 -5.43
C PRO A 62 -21.68 -18.97 -4.55
N PRO A 63 -21.40 -18.73 -3.25
CA PRO A 63 -22.36 -18.15 -2.29
C PRO A 63 -22.46 -16.62 -2.37
N TYR A 64 -22.40 -16.05 -3.57
CA TYR A 64 -22.55 -14.62 -3.83
C TYR A 64 -23.13 -14.38 -5.22
N THR A 65 -23.97 -13.37 -5.35
CA THR A 65 -24.51 -12.92 -6.64
C THR A 65 -24.32 -11.42 -6.79
N PRO A 66 -23.84 -10.94 -7.94
CA PRO A 66 -23.51 -11.68 -9.18
C PRO A 66 -22.10 -12.30 -9.19
N VAL A 67 -21.98 -13.53 -9.71
CA VAL A 67 -20.70 -14.26 -9.84
C VAL A 67 -19.78 -13.56 -10.86
N LEU A 68 -18.46 -13.60 -10.65
CA LEU A 68 -17.51 -13.21 -11.69
C LEU A 68 -17.42 -14.35 -12.72
N ASP A 69 -18.27 -14.31 -13.74
CA ASP A 69 -18.13 -15.19 -14.90
C ASP A 69 -17.30 -14.47 -15.98
N PHE A 70 -16.17 -15.07 -16.34
CA PHE A 70 -15.33 -14.62 -17.45
C PHE A 70 -15.87 -15.11 -18.81
N GLY A 71 -16.87 -16.00 -18.82
CA GLY A 71 -17.54 -16.52 -20.01
C GLY A 71 -18.33 -15.46 -20.79
N ASP A 72 -18.89 -14.46 -20.10
CA ASP A 72 -19.64 -13.34 -20.71
C ASP A 72 -18.77 -12.11 -21.04
N GLY A 73 -17.44 -12.25 -20.93
CA GLY A 73 -16.47 -11.19 -21.26
C GLY A 73 -16.60 -9.91 -20.41
N ILE A 74 -16.10 -8.79 -20.95
CA ILE A 74 -16.14 -7.47 -20.29
C ILE A 74 -17.60 -7.03 -20.01
N SER A 75 -18.56 -7.45 -20.82
CA SER A 75 -19.99 -7.18 -20.63
C SER A 75 -20.57 -7.80 -19.35
N GLY A 76 -20.22 -9.05 -19.02
CA GLY A 76 -20.64 -9.71 -17.79
C GLY A 76 -20.07 -9.04 -16.54
N PHE A 77 -18.84 -8.52 -16.63
CA PHE A 77 -18.23 -7.71 -15.58
C PHE A 77 -19.05 -6.44 -15.32
N PHE A 78 -19.37 -5.65 -16.34
CA PHE A 78 -20.15 -4.40 -16.19
C PHE A 78 -21.63 -4.63 -15.83
N ALA A 79 -22.24 -5.73 -16.26
CA ALA A 79 -23.61 -6.09 -15.87
C ALA A 79 -23.70 -6.35 -14.36
N GLY A 80 -22.73 -7.06 -13.78
CA GLY A 80 -22.68 -7.32 -12.34
C GLY A 80 -22.49 -6.06 -11.48
N PHE A 81 -21.96 -4.96 -12.04
CA PHE A 81 -21.86 -3.67 -11.34
C PHE A 81 -23.21 -2.96 -11.15
N ARG A 82 -24.26 -3.35 -11.90
CA ARG A 82 -25.59 -2.74 -11.78
C ARG A 82 -26.45 -3.38 -10.67
N GLU A 83 -26.09 -4.56 -10.20
CA GLU A 83 -26.80 -5.30 -9.14
C GLU A 83 -26.18 -5.09 -7.76
N LEU A 84 -25.23 -4.15 -7.65
CA LEU A 84 -24.54 -3.83 -6.40
C LEU A 84 -25.53 -3.23 -5.39
N ASN A 85 -25.51 -3.75 -4.17
CA ASN A 85 -26.40 -3.36 -3.09
C ASN A 85 -25.60 -3.00 -1.82
N PHE A 86 -26.06 -1.96 -1.12
CA PHE A 86 -25.47 -1.45 0.12
C PHE A 86 -26.04 -2.11 1.40
N ASP A 87 -26.99 -3.03 1.28
CA ASP A 87 -27.64 -3.71 2.40
C ASP A 87 -26.63 -4.38 3.36
N ASN A 88 -25.53 -4.95 2.85
CA ASN A 88 -24.45 -5.52 3.67
C ASN A 88 -23.84 -4.49 4.64
N TYR A 89 -23.68 -3.24 4.21
CA TYR A 89 -23.13 -2.17 5.04
C TYR A 89 -24.14 -1.68 6.06
N THR A 90 -25.43 -1.60 5.69
CA THR A 90 -26.51 -1.29 6.64
C THR A 90 -26.56 -2.34 7.74
N TRP A 91 -26.52 -3.62 7.38
CA TRP A 91 -26.51 -4.73 8.34
C TRP A 91 -25.31 -4.67 9.30
N LEU A 92 -24.11 -4.37 8.79
CA LEU A 92 -22.90 -4.20 9.59
C LEU A 92 -23.05 -3.14 10.69
N THR A 93 -23.79 -2.06 10.42
CA THR A 93 -24.01 -0.97 11.39
C THR A 93 -25.13 -1.23 12.38
N GLN A 94 -26.09 -2.10 12.03
CA GLN A 94 -27.25 -2.42 12.86
C GLN A 94 -26.99 -3.60 13.79
N ASP A 95 -26.07 -4.49 13.42
CA ASP A 95 -25.74 -5.66 14.22
C ASP A 95 -24.80 -5.30 15.39
N ALA A 96 -25.29 -5.57 16.60
CA ALA A 96 -24.57 -5.27 17.83
C ALA A 96 -23.23 -6.02 17.92
N LEU A 97 -23.10 -7.24 17.36
CA LEU A 97 -21.85 -8.00 17.40
C LEU A 97 -20.75 -7.28 16.63
N TYR A 98 -21.04 -6.82 15.41
CA TYR A 98 -20.07 -6.14 14.56
C TYR A 98 -19.68 -4.77 15.12
N PHE A 99 -20.65 -4.01 15.61
CA PHE A 99 -20.37 -2.73 16.25
C PHE A 99 -19.49 -2.90 17.50
N ASN A 100 -19.81 -3.87 18.37
CA ASN A 100 -19.01 -4.17 19.55
C ASN A 100 -17.60 -4.64 19.19
N ALA A 101 -17.45 -5.50 18.17
CA ALA A 101 -16.15 -5.96 17.70
C ALA A 101 -15.30 -4.79 17.15
N TYR A 102 -15.91 -3.86 16.41
CA TYR A 102 -15.25 -2.67 15.89
C TYR A 102 -14.76 -1.75 17.02
N VAL A 103 -15.64 -1.41 17.97
CA VAL A 103 -15.30 -0.56 19.13
C VAL A 103 -14.20 -1.21 19.97
N THR A 104 -14.32 -2.50 20.26
CA THR A 104 -13.30 -3.25 21.02
C THR A 104 -11.96 -3.24 20.30
N SER A 105 -11.95 -3.44 18.98
CA SER A 105 -10.72 -3.38 18.17
C SER A 105 -10.07 -1.99 18.22
N LEU A 106 -10.88 -0.93 18.15
CA LEU A 106 -10.39 0.45 18.22
C LEU A 106 -9.80 0.76 19.61
N ILE A 107 -10.46 0.31 20.69
CA ILE A 107 -9.97 0.46 22.06
C ILE A 107 -8.64 -0.27 22.22
N ILE A 108 -8.56 -1.52 21.78
CA ILE A 108 -7.33 -2.32 21.86
C ILE A 108 -6.21 -1.63 21.07
N ALA A 109 -6.47 -1.23 19.82
CA ALA A 109 -5.47 -0.55 18.99
C ALA A 109 -4.99 0.76 19.62
N GLY A 110 -5.90 1.55 20.19
CA GLY A 110 -5.57 2.79 20.89
C GLY A 110 -4.71 2.55 22.13
N ILE A 111 -5.13 1.65 23.01
CA ILE A 111 -4.39 1.30 24.23
C ILE A 111 -3.03 0.70 23.87
N SER A 112 -2.97 -0.25 22.94
CA SER A 112 -1.71 -0.85 22.47
C SER A 112 -0.76 0.20 21.90
N THR A 113 -1.26 1.16 21.12
CA THR A 113 -0.43 2.26 20.60
C THR A 113 0.12 3.14 21.73
N VAL A 114 -0.72 3.49 22.71
CA VAL A 114 -0.26 4.30 23.86
C VAL A 114 0.76 3.54 24.70
N LEU A 115 0.49 2.27 25.03
CA LEU A 115 1.41 1.45 25.82
C LEU A 115 2.74 1.24 25.09
N THR A 116 2.70 0.96 23.78
CA THR A 116 3.92 0.81 22.97
C THR A 116 4.71 2.11 22.89
N LEU A 117 4.07 3.28 22.84
CA LEU A 117 4.77 4.56 22.94
C LEU A 117 5.35 4.79 24.33
N VAL A 118 4.58 4.54 25.39
CA VAL A 118 5.02 4.71 26.79
C VAL A 118 6.24 3.84 27.10
N VAL A 119 6.35 2.64 26.54
CA VAL A 119 7.48 1.73 26.77
C VAL A 119 8.58 1.94 25.73
N GLY A 120 8.23 1.96 24.45
CA GLY A 120 9.17 2.03 23.33
C GLY A 120 9.90 3.37 23.24
N TYR A 121 9.22 4.49 23.53
CA TYR A 121 9.85 5.81 23.44
C TYR A 121 10.97 6.01 24.48
N PRO A 122 10.78 5.71 25.78
CA PRO A 122 11.88 5.77 26.75
C PRO A 122 13.06 4.85 26.41
N ILE A 123 12.80 3.64 25.91
CA ILE A 123 13.85 2.70 25.48
C ILE A 123 14.66 3.32 24.33
N ALA A 124 13.98 3.79 23.29
CA ALA A 124 14.62 4.44 22.15
C ALA A 124 15.42 5.68 22.57
N TYR A 125 14.88 6.48 23.49
CA TYR A 125 15.56 7.66 24.03
C TYR A 125 16.81 7.30 24.85
N GLY A 126 16.73 6.27 25.69
CA GLY A 126 17.88 5.75 26.44
C GLY A 126 18.99 5.25 25.52
N MET A 127 18.63 4.53 24.45
CA MET A 127 19.58 4.07 23.43
C MET A 127 20.20 5.21 22.63
N ALA A 128 19.42 6.24 22.29
CA ALA A 128 19.92 7.41 21.57
C ALA A 128 20.98 8.18 22.40
N ARG A 129 20.83 8.19 23.73
CA ARG A 129 21.78 8.81 24.67
C ARG A 129 22.92 7.89 25.13
N ALA A 130 22.90 6.61 24.77
CA ALA A 130 23.94 5.66 25.17
C ALA A 130 25.29 5.94 24.46
N PRO A 131 26.43 5.67 25.13
CA PRO A 131 27.76 5.70 24.52
C PRO A 131 27.84 4.87 23.23
N ALA A 132 28.62 5.34 22.27
CA ALA A 132 28.75 4.70 20.95
C ALA A 132 29.22 3.23 21.02
N THR A 133 29.93 2.85 22.10
CA THR A 133 30.44 1.49 22.32
C THR A 133 29.35 0.47 22.64
N ILE A 134 28.27 0.85 23.34
CA ILE A 134 27.21 -0.07 23.77
C ILE A 134 25.95 -0.02 22.90
N ARG A 135 25.79 1.05 22.10
CA ARG A 135 24.61 1.25 21.24
C ARG A 135 24.33 0.09 20.27
N PRO A 136 25.31 -0.51 19.58
CA PRO A 136 25.05 -1.67 18.71
C PRO A 136 24.52 -2.88 19.47
N THR A 137 25.05 -3.14 20.67
CA THR A 137 24.60 -4.23 21.54
C THR A 137 23.16 -4.00 22.02
N LEU A 138 22.81 -2.77 22.39
CA LEU A 138 21.44 -2.40 22.78
C LEU A 138 20.45 -2.58 21.61
N LEU A 139 20.83 -2.19 20.39
CA LEU A 139 20.02 -2.41 19.18
C LEU A 139 19.80 -3.90 18.91
N MET A 140 20.86 -4.70 19.03
CA MET A 140 20.79 -6.15 18.85
C MET A 140 19.84 -6.80 19.85
N LEU A 141 19.90 -6.38 21.12
CA LEU A 141 19.05 -6.91 22.19
C LEU A 141 17.56 -6.57 22.00
N VAL A 142 17.23 -5.47 21.31
CA VAL A 142 15.84 -5.08 21.01
C VAL A 142 15.30 -5.75 19.74
N ILE A 143 16.14 -5.95 18.72
CA ILE A 143 15.71 -6.47 17.41
C ILE A 143 15.66 -8.01 17.39
N LEU A 144 16.52 -8.69 18.15
CA LEU A 144 16.52 -10.15 18.18
C LEU A 144 15.20 -10.67 18.76
N PRO A 145 14.43 -11.48 18.00
CA PRO A 145 13.28 -12.17 18.55
C PRO A 145 13.82 -13.30 19.42
N PHE A 146 13.86 -13.09 20.73
CA PHE A 146 14.06 -14.18 21.69
C PHE A 146 12.77 -15.01 21.82
#